data_AF-A0A954FY78-F1
#
_entry.id   AF-A0A954FY78-F1
#
_cell.length_a   1.000
_cell.length_b   1.000
_cell.length_c   1.000
_cell.angle_alpha   90.00
_cell.angle_beta   90.00
_cell.angle_gamma   90.00
#
_symmetry.space_group_name_H-M   'P 1'
#
loop_
_entity.id
_entity.type
_entity.pdbx_description
1 polymer ?
#
loop_
_entity_poly.entity_id
_entity_poly.type
_entity_poly.pdbx_seq_one_letter_code
_entity_poly.pdbx_strand_id
1 'polypeptide(L)'
;QADLDLFWVPHNLGLWPQYTVQDHLMLVHPTLDSQPETVDRLLKEFRLLEVRDQYPGQLSQGEASRLSVARALASEAKVLVMDEPLVHVDQTHWPLYWKSIRDYCQKNNASLVFSTHQAELVLREAEHVVCLDEGRVVYAGGVNDLYYAPPSYQIATYLGPVNDLALLNHHASAIRDNREVNLVRAEQLAIAKDAQSLWEVQSASFSGSLEEVSVEHCESLATQTLYHRPVRPELQKGDRVSIRLLALLLCLLFCSGCLSDSAPELVFSQITQWSVPSEGIMIPAPRSVNVGPDDELYVLDNAGRVLVYDSSNELVRQWKMPESEVGKPEGVCFLKNGQIAVADTHYHRVIFFDQQGNVQKMLGTYGVGPGQFIYPVSVVQDPQGNIFVCEFGENNRIQKFSEQGEYLLEFGKVGTAPGEFQRPAGMVWHEGKIYVADADNNRIQVFSDEGTFLEILGTKTGGIPLYYPYDIAIDRTNEMLYIVEYGAGRVTKINLDGEILGRFGKTGMRQGEFLTPWGLTVNSKDQVFVADTGNRLIVKLIP
;
A
#
# COMPACT_ATOMS: atom_id res chain seq x y z
N GLN A 1 -34.07 -9.36 33.51
CA GLN A 1 -33.47 -8.98 32.21
C GLN A 1 -32.05 -8.59 32.54
N ALA A 2 -31.05 -9.24 31.95
CA ALA A 2 -29.70 -8.70 32.03
C ALA A 2 -29.75 -7.39 31.23
N ASP A 3 -29.50 -6.26 31.88
CA ASP A 3 -29.33 -5.00 31.17
C ASP A 3 -28.18 -5.21 30.18
N LEU A 4 -28.44 -4.96 28.90
CA LEU A 4 -27.40 -4.98 27.89
C LEU A 4 -26.42 -3.87 28.24
N ASP A 5 -25.19 -4.25 28.56
CA ASP A 5 -24.08 -3.33 28.80
C ASP A 5 -23.64 -2.71 27.47
N LEU A 6 -24.42 -1.70 27.05
CA LEU A 6 -24.40 -1.11 25.73
C LEU A 6 -24.24 0.40 25.82
N PHE A 7 -23.34 0.93 25.00
CA PHE A 7 -23.22 2.36 24.74
C PHE A 7 -23.56 2.67 23.29
N TRP A 8 -24.43 3.65 23.08
CA TRP A 8 -24.86 4.08 21.74
C TRP A 8 -24.36 5.48 21.42
N VAL A 9 -23.64 5.61 20.30
CA VAL A 9 -23.33 6.88 19.66
C VAL A 9 -24.35 7.09 18.53
N PRO A 10 -25.35 7.97 18.69
CA PRO A 10 -26.32 8.26 17.64
C PRO A 10 -25.68 9.11 16.54
N HIS A 11 -26.31 9.15 15.36
CA HIS A 11 -25.86 9.94 14.21
C HIS A 11 -25.64 11.43 14.54
N ASN A 12 -26.46 12.00 15.44
CA ASN A 12 -26.33 13.38 15.90
C ASN A 12 -25.30 13.55 17.05
N LEU A 13 -24.41 12.57 17.26
CA LEU A 13 -23.34 12.53 18.26
C LEU A 13 -23.81 12.42 19.72
N GLY A 14 -25.06 12.80 20.02
CA GLY A 14 -25.68 12.67 21.33
C GLY A 14 -24.99 13.49 22.43
N LEU A 15 -24.35 14.62 22.08
CA LEU A 15 -23.61 15.46 23.03
C LEU A 15 -24.55 16.32 23.88
N TRP A 16 -24.17 16.55 25.14
CA TRP A 16 -24.92 17.33 26.11
C TRP A 16 -24.44 18.79 26.14
N PRO A 17 -25.26 19.77 25.72
CA PRO A 17 -24.83 21.16 25.57
C PRO A 17 -24.31 21.82 26.86
N GLN A 18 -24.76 21.34 28.02
CA GLN A 18 -24.45 21.90 29.34
C GLN A 18 -23.18 21.35 30.00
N TYR A 19 -22.51 20.39 29.37
CA TYR A 19 -21.32 19.74 29.93
C TYR A 19 -20.10 20.02 29.07
N THR A 20 -18.95 20.18 29.71
CA THR A 20 -17.67 20.38 28.99
C THR A 20 -17.24 19.09 28.30
N VAL A 21 -16.25 19.17 27.41
CA VAL A 21 -15.63 17.99 26.77
C VAL A 21 -15.14 16.99 27.81
N GLN A 22 -14.48 17.45 28.88
CA GLN A 22 -14.03 16.58 29.96
C GLN A 22 -15.20 15.94 30.71
N ASP A 23 -16.23 16.73 31.05
CA ASP A 23 -17.42 16.23 31.75
C ASP A 23 -18.11 15.09 30.98
N HIS A 24 -18.14 15.15 29.65
CA HIS A 24 -18.72 14.09 28.82
C HIS A 24 -18.09 12.73 29.07
N LEU A 25 -16.76 12.65 29.23
CA LEU A 25 -16.05 11.41 29.50
C LEU A 25 -16.19 11.01 30.97
N MET A 26 -16.13 11.98 31.89
CA MET A 26 -16.26 11.70 33.32
C MET A 26 -17.64 11.12 33.65
N LEU A 27 -18.72 11.74 33.16
CA LEU A 27 -20.09 11.38 33.52
C LEU A 27 -20.53 9.98 33.08
N VAL A 28 -19.87 9.40 32.07
CA VAL A 28 -20.19 8.04 31.58
C VAL A 28 -19.27 6.98 32.16
N HIS A 29 -18.17 7.36 32.80
CA HIS A 29 -17.18 6.42 33.31
C HIS A 29 -17.72 5.67 34.53
N PRO A 30 -17.64 4.33 34.59
CA PRO A 30 -18.31 3.53 35.61
C PRO A 30 -17.66 3.60 37.00
N THR A 31 -16.35 3.86 37.06
CA THR A 31 -15.57 3.80 38.31
C THR A 31 -14.88 5.14 38.59
N LEU A 32 -15.12 5.74 39.76
CA LEU A 32 -14.53 7.05 40.13
C LEU A 32 -13.01 7.00 40.31
N ASP A 33 -12.45 5.87 40.77
CA ASP A 33 -11.02 5.76 41.09
C ASP A 33 -10.12 5.75 39.84
N SER A 34 -10.55 5.09 38.75
CA SER A 34 -9.81 5.05 37.47
C SER A 34 -10.23 6.12 36.47
N GLN A 35 -11.31 6.86 36.77
CA GLN A 35 -11.86 7.91 35.89
C GLN A 35 -10.83 8.96 35.45
N PRO A 36 -10.00 9.55 36.35
CA PRO A 36 -9.08 10.60 35.93
C PRO A 36 -8.04 10.13 34.90
N GLU A 37 -7.46 8.95 35.11
CA GLU A 37 -6.44 8.38 34.21
C GLU A 37 -7.04 8.01 32.85
N THR A 38 -8.22 7.38 32.83
CA THR A 38 -8.93 7.03 31.60
C THR A 38 -9.32 8.27 30.80
N VAL A 39 -9.85 9.30 31.48
CA VAL A 39 -10.27 10.55 30.85
C VAL A 39 -9.08 11.27 30.22
N ASP A 40 -8.00 11.49 30.96
CA ASP A 40 -6.80 12.18 30.44
C ASP A 40 -6.19 11.44 29.25
N ARG A 41 -6.13 10.10 29.33
CA ARG A 41 -5.65 9.26 28.22
C ARG A 41 -6.52 9.43 26.97
N LEU A 42 -7.84 9.33 27.09
CA LEU A 42 -8.76 9.44 25.95
C LEU A 42 -8.78 10.86 25.37
N LEU A 43 -8.69 11.90 26.20
CA LEU A 43 -8.54 13.28 25.72
C LEU A 43 -7.26 13.45 24.89
N LYS A 44 -6.17 12.80 25.28
CA LYS A 44 -4.91 12.82 24.51
C LYS A 44 -5.02 12.02 23.20
N GLU A 45 -5.51 10.79 23.26
CA GLU A 45 -5.65 9.89 22.10
C GLU A 45 -6.56 10.51 21.01
N PHE A 46 -7.66 11.15 21.42
CA PHE A 46 -8.61 11.78 20.51
C PHE A 46 -8.29 13.24 20.20
N ARG A 47 -7.14 13.76 20.64
CA ARG A 47 -6.70 15.14 20.41
C ARG A 47 -7.76 16.17 20.82
N LEU A 48 -8.22 16.04 22.06
CA LEU A 48 -9.24 16.90 22.70
C LEU A 48 -8.71 17.62 23.95
N LEU A 49 -7.44 17.40 24.32
CA LEU A 49 -6.86 17.94 25.55
C LEU A 49 -6.90 19.48 25.61
N GLU A 50 -6.65 20.16 24.48
CA GLU A 50 -6.66 21.63 24.38
C GLU A 50 -8.08 22.22 24.46
N VAL A 51 -9.10 21.43 24.15
CA VAL A 51 -10.51 21.85 24.15
C VAL A 51 -11.30 21.23 25.32
N ARG A 52 -10.62 20.63 26.31
CA ARG A 52 -11.25 19.87 27.39
C ARG A 52 -12.27 20.65 28.22
N ASP A 53 -12.06 21.95 28.36
CA ASP A 53 -12.91 22.87 29.14
C ASP A 53 -14.00 23.56 28.29
N GLN A 54 -14.07 23.26 26.98
CA GLN A 54 -15.06 23.82 26.06
C GLN A 54 -16.37 23.04 26.08
N TYR A 55 -17.45 23.67 25.60
CA TYR A 55 -18.78 23.06 25.44
C TYR A 55 -19.02 22.63 23.99
N PRO A 56 -19.92 21.65 23.72
CA PRO A 56 -20.18 21.16 22.36
C PRO A 56 -20.46 22.23 21.31
N GLY A 57 -21.13 23.33 21.68
CA GLY A 57 -21.42 24.44 20.76
C GLY A 57 -20.19 25.27 20.33
N GLN A 58 -19.02 25.01 20.91
CA GLN A 58 -17.75 25.68 20.59
C GLN A 58 -16.81 24.79 19.76
N LEU A 59 -17.17 23.51 19.59
CA LEU A 59 -16.34 22.53 18.89
C LEU A 59 -16.57 22.60 17.38
N SER A 60 -15.52 22.31 16.62
CA SER A 60 -15.66 21.91 15.22
C SER A 60 -16.41 20.59 15.11
N GLN A 61 -16.97 20.30 13.93
CA GLN A 61 -17.67 19.03 13.68
C GLN A 61 -16.75 17.82 13.88
N GLY A 62 -15.48 17.93 13.50
CA GLY A 62 -14.48 16.89 13.72
C GLY A 62 -14.20 16.65 15.20
N GLU A 63 -14.05 17.71 16.01
CA GLU A 63 -13.87 17.60 17.47
C GLU A 63 -15.09 16.99 18.15
N ALA A 64 -16.29 17.44 17.79
CA ALA A 64 -17.54 16.90 18.32
C ALA A 64 -17.68 15.40 17.99
N SER A 65 -17.34 15.00 16.76
CA SER A 65 -17.37 13.60 16.34
C SER A 65 -16.36 12.76 17.12
N ARG A 66 -15.12 13.25 17.30
CA ARG A 66 -14.12 12.59 18.16
C ARG A 66 -14.56 12.47 19.61
N LEU A 67 -15.18 13.52 20.17
CA LEU A 67 -15.73 13.50 21.54
C LEU A 67 -16.79 12.42 21.70
N SER A 68 -17.69 12.25 20.71
CA SER A 68 -18.74 11.23 20.78
C SER A 68 -18.18 9.81 20.89
N VAL A 69 -17.11 9.51 20.18
CA VAL A 69 -16.42 8.22 20.20
C VAL A 69 -15.58 8.07 21.48
N ALA A 70 -14.83 9.10 21.87
CA ALA A 70 -14.06 9.10 23.12
C ALA A 70 -14.95 8.84 24.33
N ARG A 71 -16.14 9.46 24.36
CA ARG A 71 -17.16 9.21 25.37
C ARG A 71 -17.64 7.76 25.37
N ALA A 72 -17.87 7.16 24.20
CA ALA A 72 -18.24 5.75 24.13
C ALA A 72 -17.16 4.83 24.71
N LEU A 73 -15.88 5.09 24.41
CA LEU A 73 -14.78 4.31 25.00
C LEU A 73 -14.63 4.57 26.52
N ALA A 74 -14.92 5.78 27.00
CA ALA A 74 -14.89 6.11 28.42
C ALA A 74 -15.96 5.36 29.23
N SER A 75 -17.04 4.91 28.59
CA SER A 75 -18.13 4.19 29.27
C SER A 75 -17.76 2.78 29.72
N GLU A 76 -16.69 2.20 29.18
CA GLU A 76 -16.27 0.81 29.41
C GLU A 76 -17.33 -0.26 29.07
N ALA A 77 -18.37 0.10 28.29
CA ALA A 77 -19.43 -0.80 27.86
C ALA A 77 -18.92 -1.97 27.00
N LYS A 78 -19.53 -3.16 27.17
CA LYS A 78 -19.21 -4.38 26.41
C LYS A 78 -19.75 -4.39 24.98
N VAL A 79 -20.77 -3.60 24.67
CA VAL A 79 -21.29 -3.46 23.32
C VAL A 79 -21.31 -1.98 22.94
N LEU A 80 -20.55 -1.64 21.91
CA LEU A 80 -20.55 -0.31 21.32
C LEU A 80 -21.38 -0.33 20.05
N VAL A 81 -22.39 0.55 19.97
CA VAL A 81 -23.16 0.79 18.75
C VAL A 81 -22.90 2.21 18.30
N MET A 82 -22.37 2.40 17.10
CA MET A 82 -21.99 3.71 16.60
C MET A 82 -22.61 3.97 15.23
N ASP A 83 -23.41 5.02 15.12
CA ASP A 83 -24.02 5.41 13.86
C ASP A 83 -23.16 6.48 13.15
N GLU A 84 -22.50 6.10 12.06
CA GLU A 84 -21.53 6.93 11.32
C GLU A 84 -20.41 7.54 12.23
N PRO A 85 -19.66 6.73 12.98
CA PRO A 85 -18.59 7.24 13.84
C PRO A 85 -17.50 7.95 13.01
N LEU A 86 -16.97 9.06 13.53
CA LEU A 86 -15.86 9.81 12.93
C LEU A 86 -16.16 10.37 11.53
N VAL A 87 -17.42 10.45 11.09
CA VAL A 87 -17.82 10.90 9.74
C VAL A 87 -17.32 12.30 9.36
N HIS A 88 -17.11 13.18 10.35
CA HIS A 88 -16.61 14.54 10.15
C HIS A 88 -15.10 14.68 10.39
N VAL A 89 -14.41 13.57 10.62
CA VAL A 89 -12.97 13.54 10.87
C VAL A 89 -12.25 13.25 9.58
N ASP A 90 -11.20 14.02 9.32
CA ASP A 90 -10.30 13.80 8.18
C ASP A 90 -9.78 12.36 8.17
N GLN A 91 -9.95 11.70 7.01
CA GLN A 91 -9.60 10.29 6.80
C GLN A 91 -8.14 9.96 7.08
N THR A 92 -7.22 10.92 6.91
CA THR A 92 -5.78 10.73 7.23
C THR A 92 -5.54 10.42 8.71
N HIS A 93 -6.45 10.85 9.59
CA HIS A 93 -6.37 10.59 11.02
C HIS A 93 -7.16 9.35 11.45
N TRP A 94 -7.95 8.74 10.57
CA TRP A 94 -8.68 7.53 10.89
C TRP A 94 -7.82 6.37 11.39
N PRO A 95 -6.61 6.07 10.84
CA PRO A 95 -5.76 5.02 11.39
C PRO A 95 -5.52 5.15 12.89
N LEU A 96 -5.35 6.38 13.39
CA LEU A 96 -5.12 6.67 14.79
C LEU A 96 -6.36 6.38 15.64
N TYR A 97 -7.52 6.96 15.31
CA TYR A 97 -8.72 6.84 16.14
C TYR A 97 -9.32 5.43 16.10
N TRP A 98 -9.32 4.79 14.93
CA TRP A 98 -9.77 3.40 14.81
C TRP A 98 -8.84 2.43 15.52
N LYS A 99 -7.53 2.73 15.62
CA LYS A 99 -6.64 2.00 16.50
C LYS A 99 -7.11 2.06 17.96
N SER A 100 -7.43 3.23 18.50
CA SER A 100 -7.97 3.35 19.86
C SER A 100 -9.26 2.54 20.06
N ILE A 101 -10.16 2.51 19.06
CA ILE A 101 -11.39 1.70 19.10
C ILE A 101 -11.05 0.19 19.12
N ARG A 102 -10.14 -0.28 18.27
CA ARG A 102 -9.70 -1.68 18.23
C ARG A 102 -9.03 -2.09 19.53
N ASP A 103 -8.09 -1.27 20.01
CA ASP A 103 -7.35 -1.50 21.27
C ASP A 103 -8.34 -1.60 22.44
N TYR A 104 -9.37 -0.74 22.46
CA TYR A 104 -10.45 -0.83 23.44
C TYR A 104 -11.23 -2.15 23.32
N CYS A 105 -11.65 -2.53 22.11
CA CYS A 105 -12.44 -3.75 21.89
C CYS A 105 -11.66 -5.00 22.33
N GLN A 106 -10.37 -5.07 21.98
CA GLN A 106 -9.48 -6.15 22.40
C GLN A 106 -9.27 -6.17 23.91
N LYS A 107 -8.89 -5.03 24.50
CA LYS A 107 -8.60 -4.93 25.95
C LYS A 107 -9.82 -5.26 26.81
N ASN A 108 -11.00 -4.83 26.40
CA ASN A 108 -12.23 -4.96 27.18
C ASN A 108 -13.09 -6.16 26.79
N ASN A 109 -12.66 -6.94 25.79
CA ASN A 109 -13.47 -7.98 25.14
C ASN A 109 -14.86 -7.46 24.75
N ALA A 110 -14.87 -6.30 24.10
CA ALA A 110 -16.08 -5.60 23.68
C ALA A 110 -16.40 -5.85 22.21
N SER A 111 -17.69 -5.85 21.88
CA SER A 111 -18.20 -5.93 20.51
C SER A 111 -18.50 -4.54 19.96
N LEU A 112 -18.17 -4.31 18.69
CA LEU A 112 -18.50 -3.08 17.98
C LEU A 112 -19.48 -3.38 16.84
N VAL A 113 -20.55 -2.59 16.79
CA VAL A 113 -21.45 -2.50 15.63
C VAL A 113 -21.40 -1.05 15.16
N PHE A 114 -21.06 -0.83 13.90
CA PHE A 114 -21.11 0.50 13.31
C PHE A 114 -21.85 0.51 11.98
N SER A 115 -22.52 1.63 11.68
CA SER A 115 -23.06 1.92 10.36
C SER A 115 -22.09 2.82 9.60
N THR A 116 -22.02 2.64 8.29
CA THR A 116 -21.34 3.57 7.40
C THR A 116 -21.81 3.39 5.96
N HIS A 117 -21.76 4.47 5.18
CA HIS A 117 -21.86 4.45 3.72
C HIS A 117 -20.50 4.36 3.03
N GLN A 118 -19.39 4.27 3.78
CA GLN A 118 -18.03 4.30 3.27
C GLN A 118 -17.44 2.89 3.15
N ALA A 119 -17.38 2.37 1.92
CA ALA A 119 -16.87 1.03 1.62
C ALA A 119 -15.46 0.77 2.17
N GLU A 120 -14.55 1.75 2.03
CA GLU A 120 -13.17 1.64 2.51
C GLU A 120 -13.11 1.36 4.03
N LEU A 121 -14.00 2.00 4.79
CA LEU A 121 -14.05 1.81 6.23
C LEU A 121 -14.53 0.39 6.59
N VAL A 122 -15.51 -0.13 5.85
CA VAL A 122 -15.98 -1.52 6.01
C VAL A 122 -14.86 -2.50 5.71
N LEU A 123 -14.16 -2.31 4.58
CA LEU A 123 -13.04 -3.18 4.17
C LEU A 123 -11.89 -3.18 5.18
N ARG A 124 -11.66 -2.05 5.86
CA ARG A 124 -10.56 -1.89 6.81
C ARG A 124 -10.88 -2.37 8.23
N GLU A 125 -12.09 -2.11 8.71
CA GLU A 125 -12.42 -2.23 10.14
C GLU A 125 -13.42 -3.35 10.45
N ALA A 126 -14.20 -3.83 9.46
CA ALA A 126 -15.22 -4.84 9.70
C ALA A 126 -14.76 -6.25 9.28
N GLU A 127 -15.08 -7.24 10.11
CA GLU A 127 -14.94 -8.66 9.73
C GLU A 127 -16.19 -9.18 9.03
N HIS A 128 -17.36 -8.67 9.44
CA HIS A 128 -18.67 -9.01 8.92
C HIS A 128 -19.41 -7.74 8.49
N VAL A 129 -20.18 -7.83 7.42
CA VAL A 129 -21.01 -6.73 6.92
C VAL A 129 -22.45 -7.19 6.79
N VAL A 130 -23.37 -6.27 7.13
CA VAL A 130 -24.80 -6.39 6.88
C VAL A 130 -25.19 -5.29 5.92
N CYS A 131 -25.50 -5.66 4.68
CA CYS A 131 -25.95 -4.72 3.66
C CYS A 131 -27.46 -4.56 3.74
N LEU A 132 -27.92 -3.31 3.80
CA LEU A 132 -29.33 -2.96 3.86
C LEU A 132 -29.77 -2.28 2.58
N ASP A 133 -30.93 -2.67 2.05
CA ASP A 133 -31.62 -1.99 0.95
C ASP A 133 -33.11 -1.92 1.28
N GLU A 134 -33.68 -0.71 1.19
CA GLU A 134 -35.08 -0.42 1.56
C GLU A 134 -35.54 -1.08 2.89
N GLY A 135 -34.67 -1.07 3.91
CA GLY A 135 -34.94 -1.64 5.24
C GLY A 135 -34.89 -3.18 5.32
N ARG A 136 -34.43 -3.86 4.27
CA ARG A 136 -34.22 -5.31 4.24
C ARG A 136 -32.74 -5.64 4.24
N VAL A 137 -32.37 -6.72 4.91
CA VAL A 137 -31.03 -7.31 4.79
C VAL A 137 -30.93 -7.98 3.43
N VAL A 138 -30.12 -7.42 2.53
CA VAL A 138 -29.84 -7.99 1.21
C VAL A 138 -28.58 -8.87 1.21
N TYR A 139 -27.70 -8.67 2.19
CA TYR A 139 -26.55 -9.54 2.44
C TYR A 139 -26.14 -9.47 3.92
N ALA A 140 -25.71 -10.60 4.47
CA ALA A 140 -25.04 -10.68 5.76
C ALA A 140 -23.98 -11.78 5.72
N GLY A 141 -22.73 -11.44 5.99
CA GLY A 141 -21.62 -12.40 5.90
C GLY A 141 -20.26 -11.76 6.06
N GLY A 142 -19.21 -12.51 5.75
CA GLY A 142 -17.84 -12.02 5.76
C GLY A 142 -17.62 -10.91 4.72
N VAL A 143 -16.83 -9.90 5.09
CA VAL A 143 -16.49 -8.79 4.18
C VAL A 143 -15.72 -9.30 2.96
N ASN A 144 -14.75 -10.21 3.16
CA ASN A 144 -13.96 -10.78 2.08
C ASN A 144 -14.79 -11.64 1.12
N ASP A 145 -15.75 -12.41 1.66
CA ASP A 145 -16.67 -13.21 0.84
C ASP A 145 -17.49 -12.30 -0.07
N LEU A 146 -18.01 -11.20 0.49
CA LEU A 146 -18.73 -10.20 -0.29
C LEU A 146 -17.85 -9.51 -1.33
N TYR A 147 -16.60 -9.23 -0.96
CA TYR A 147 -15.70 -8.49 -1.82
C TYR A 147 -15.27 -9.32 -3.03
N TYR A 148 -14.85 -10.58 -2.82
CA TYR A 148 -14.27 -11.42 -3.87
C TYR A 148 -15.26 -12.41 -4.51
N ALA A 149 -16.35 -12.77 -3.82
CA ALA A 149 -17.37 -13.68 -4.31
C ALA A 149 -18.80 -13.13 -4.07
N PRO A 150 -19.10 -11.92 -4.57
CA PRO A 150 -20.41 -11.32 -4.35
C PRO A 150 -21.54 -12.13 -5.00
N PRO A 151 -22.71 -12.22 -4.36
CA PRO A 151 -23.86 -12.95 -4.91
C PRO A 151 -24.49 -12.26 -6.13
N SER A 152 -24.26 -10.95 -6.32
CA SER A 152 -24.74 -10.19 -7.47
C SER A 152 -23.90 -8.93 -7.70
N TYR A 153 -23.96 -8.38 -8.92
CA TYR A 153 -23.31 -7.10 -9.27
C TYR A 153 -23.77 -5.96 -8.36
N GLN A 154 -25.08 -5.86 -8.12
CA GLN A 154 -25.65 -4.79 -7.29
C GLN A 154 -25.13 -4.81 -5.85
N ILE A 155 -24.90 -5.99 -5.28
CA ILE A 155 -24.37 -6.10 -3.92
C ILE A 155 -22.85 -5.86 -3.94
N ALA A 156 -22.15 -6.30 -5.00
CA ALA A 156 -20.71 -6.09 -5.14
C ALA A 156 -20.31 -4.61 -5.13
N THR A 157 -21.16 -3.73 -5.69
CA THR A 157 -20.90 -2.28 -5.75
C THR A 157 -20.93 -1.59 -4.38
N TYR A 158 -21.53 -2.23 -3.36
CA TYR A 158 -21.59 -1.66 -2.00
C TYR A 158 -20.19 -1.57 -1.36
N LEU A 159 -19.26 -2.44 -1.78
CA LEU A 159 -17.86 -2.41 -1.35
C LEU A 159 -16.92 -1.78 -2.40
N GLY A 160 -17.48 -1.01 -3.35
CA GLY A 160 -16.73 -0.29 -4.37
C GLY A 160 -16.81 -0.90 -5.76
N PRO A 161 -16.05 -0.34 -6.73
CA PRO A 161 -16.14 -0.72 -8.14
C PRO A 161 -15.91 -2.22 -8.39
N VAL A 162 -16.64 -2.76 -9.35
CA VAL A 162 -16.55 -4.16 -9.80
C VAL A 162 -16.78 -4.22 -11.31
N ASN A 163 -16.09 -5.13 -11.97
CA ASN A 163 -16.24 -5.40 -13.39
C ASN A 163 -17.19 -6.57 -13.59
N ASP A 164 -18.17 -6.42 -14.47
CA ASP A 164 -18.99 -7.52 -14.97
C ASP A 164 -18.51 -7.97 -16.35
N LEU A 165 -17.79 -9.09 -16.40
CA LEU A 165 -17.21 -9.64 -17.62
C LEU A 165 -18.21 -10.49 -18.42
N ALA A 166 -19.46 -10.66 -17.98
CA ALA A 166 -20.44 -11.47 -18.70
C ALA A 166 -20.64 -11.00 -20.16
N LEU A 167 -20.61 -9.68 -20.41
CA LEU A 167 -20.71 -9.10 -21.75
C LEU A 167 -19.47 -9.37 -22.62
N LEU A 168 -18.28 -9.44 -22.03
CA LEU A 168 -17.04 -9.79 -22.75
C LEU A 168 -16.99 -11.27 -23.12
N ASN A 169 -17.53 -12.15 -22.26
CA ASN A 169 -17.57 -13.60 -22.46
C ASN A 169 -18.40 -14.02 -23.69
N HIS A 170 -19.39 -13.22 -24.10
CA HIS A 170 -20.18 -13.47 -25.31
C HIS A 170 -19.44 -13.15 -26.62
N HIS A 171 -18.34 -12.39 -26.55
CA HIS A 171 -17.48 -12.01 -27.68
C HIS A 171 -16.08 -12.65 -27.53
N ALA A 172 -16.07 -13.98 -27.36
CA ALA A 172 -14.96 -14.82 -26.91
C ALA A 172 -13.71 -14.84 -27.80
N SER A 173 -12.97 -13.73 -27.83
CA SER A 173 -11.56 -13.66 -28.21
C SER A 173 -10.69 -12.92 -27.17
N ALA A 174 -11.31 -12.21 -26.21
CA ALA A 174 -10.60 -11.34 -25.28
C ALA A 174 -10.04 -12.06 -24.04
N ILE A 175 -10.75 -13.04 -23.47
CA ILE A 175 -10.33 -13.72 -22.24
C ILE A 175 -9.61 -15.04 -22.60
N ARG A 176 -8.27 -15.04 -22.47
CA ARG A 176 -7.44 -16.22 -22.77
C ARG A 176 -7.50 -17.33 -21.71
N ASP A 177 -8.21 -17.11 -20.59
CA ASP A 177 -8.33 -18.06 -19.48
C ASP A 177 -9.78 -18.58 -19.34
N ASN A 178 -9.95 -19.89 -19.56
CA ASN A 178 -11.24 -20.59 -19.64
C ASN A 178 -11.84 -20.85 -18.24
N ARG A 179 -12.31 -19.83 -17.52
CA ARG A 179 -13.11 -19.99 -16.28
C ARG A 179 -14.32 -19.04 -16.27
N GLU A 180 -15.50 -19.56 -15.90
CA GLU A 180 -16.75 -18.80 -15.70
C GLU A 180 -16.66 -17.88 -14.47
N VAL A 181 -15.87 -16.81 -14.56
CA VAL A 181 -15.82 -15.76 -13.55
C VAL A 181 -16.40 -14.50 -14.15
N ASN A 182 -17.59 -14.11 -13.69
CA ASN A 182 -18.30 -12.96 -14.25
C ASN A 182 -18.02 -11.66 -13.50
N LEU A 183 -17.78 -11.69 -12.20
CA LEU A 183 -17.55 -10.47 -11.39
C LEU A 183 -16.12 -10.43 -10.88
N VAL A 184 -15.37 -9.39 -11.22
CA VAL A 184 -13.98 -9.23 -10.79
C VAL A 184 -13.65 -7.80 -10.35
N ARG A 185 -12.77 -7.67 -9.37
CA ARG A 185 -12.26 -6.39 -8.87
C ARG A 185 -11.17 -5.83 -9.78
N ALA A 186 -10.88 -4.56 -9.61
CA ALA A 186 -9.93 -3.85 -10.46
C ALA A 186 -8.50 -4.41 -10.36
N GLU A 187 -8.10 -4.91 -9.19
CA GLU A 187 -6.82 -5.59 -8.99
C GLU A 187 -6.75 -7.00 -9.60
N GLN A 188 -7.87 -7.55 -10.08
CA GLN A 188 -7.93 -8.86 -10.74
C GLN A 188 -7.92 -8.75 -12.27
N LEU A 189 -7.89 -7.52 -12.80
CA LEU A 189 -7.98 -7.23 -14.23
C LEU A 189 -6.74 -6.47 -14.69
N ALA A 190 -6.18 -6.87 -15.83
CA ALA A 190 -5.17 -6.11 -16.56
C ALA A 190 -5.71 -5.74 -17.94
N ILE A 191 -5.60 -4.46 -18.29
CA ILE A 191 -5.93 -3.94 -19.62
C ILE A 191 -4.62 -3.45 -20.23
N ALA A 192 -4.29 -3.97 -21.41
CA ALA A 192 -3.04 -3.66 -22.10
C ALA A 192 -3.31 -3.44 -23.59
N LYS A 193 -2.56 -2.52 -24.21
CA LYS A 193 -2.66 -2.27 -25.65
C LYS A 193 -2.40 -3.55 -26.44
N ASP A 194 -3.29 -3.84 -27.38
CA ASP A 194 -3.21 -4.98 -28.28
C ASP A 194 -3.86 -4.60 -29.61
N ALA A 195 -3.03 -4.33 -30.62
CA ALA A 195 -3.47 -3.92 -31.95
C ALA A 195 -4.39 -4.93 -32.66
N GLN A 196 -4.40 -6.19 -32.21
CA GLN A 196 -5.24 -7.25 -32.77
C GLN A 196 -6.61 -7.38 -32.08
N SER A 197 -6.81 -6.67 -30.97
CA SER A 197 -8.07 -6.73 -30.24
C SER A 197 -9.22 -6.06 -30.99
N LEU A 198 -10.44 -6.56 -30.77
CA LEU A 198 -11.69 -5.97 -31.25
C LEU A 198 -12.30 -4.97 -30.25
N TRP A 199 -11.59 -4.64 -29.17
CA TRP A 199 -12.03 -3.65 -28.18
C TRP A 199 -11.22 -2.37 -28.33
N GLU A 200 -11.92 -1.25 -28.53
CA GLU A 200 -11.35 0.10 -28.63
C GLU A 200 -11.64 0.90 -27.38
N VAL A 201 -10.65 1.59 -26.84
CA VAL A 201 -10.84 2.56 -25.76
C VAL A 201 -11.62 3.77 -26.29
N GLN A 202 -12.75 4.10 -25.66
CA GLN A 202 -13.52 5.31 -25.92
C GLN A 202 -13.15 6.44 -24.97
N SER A 203 -12.84 6.10 -23.72
CA SER A 203 -12.32 7.03 -22.71
C SER A 203 -11.55 6.27 -21.64
N ALA A 204 -10.53 6.91 -21.08
CA ALA A 204 -9.84 6.45 -19.89
C ALA A 204 -9.73 7.61 -18.91
N SER A 205 -10.02 7.35 -17.63
CA SER A 205 -9.85 8.33 -16.56
C SER A 205 -9.19 7.69 -15.35
N PHE A 206 -8.11 8.30 -14.88
CA PHE A 206 -7.30 7.78 -13.77
C PHE A 206 -7.56 8.57 -12.49
N SER A 207 -7.78 7.85 -11.39
CA SER A 207 -8.08 8.41 -10.06
C SER A 207 -7.18 7.79 -8.99
N GLY A 208 -5.94 8.27 -8.90
CA GLY A 208 -4.97 7.95 -7.84
C GLY A 208 -4.38 6.53 -7.87
N SER A 209 -5.21 5.49 -7.94
CA SER A 209 -4.82 4.07 -7.99
C SER A 209 -5.75 3.20 -8.87
N LEU A 210 -6.84 3.78 -9.36
CA LEU A 210 -7.85 3.11 -10.17
C LEU A 210 -8.01 3.85 -11.51
N GLU A 211 -7.96 3.13 -12.62
CA GLU A 211 -8.33 3.64 -13.94
C GLU A 211 -9.68 3.08 -14.35
N GLU A 212 -10.61 3.98 -14.70
CA GLU A 212 -11.88 3.68 -15.34
C GLU A 212 -11.70 3.81 -16.85
N VAL A 213 -11.94 2.72 -17.58
CA VAL A 213 -11.76 2.61 -19.02
C VAL A 213 -13.09 2.21 -19.65
N SER A 214 -13.63 3.05 -20.51
CA SER A 214 -14.76 2.70 -21.39
C SER A 214 -14.22 2.11 -22.68
N VAL A 215 -14.67 0.92 -23.04
CA VAL A 215 -14.31 0.22 -24.28
C VAL A 215 -15.54 -0.04 -25.14
N GLU A 216 -15.35 -0.05 -26.46
CA GLU A 216 -16.37 -0.40 -27.45
C GLU A 216 -15.88 -1.53 -28.35
N HIS A 217 -16.73 -2.52 -28.58
CA HIS A 217 -16.45 -3.62 -29.50
C HIS A 217 -16.66 -3.17 -30.94
N CYS A 218 -15.64 -3.31 -31.79
CA CYS A 218 -15.63 -2.75 -33.15
C CYS A 218 -16.74 -3.25 -34.07
N GLU A 219 -17.21 -4.49 -33.85
CA GLU A 219 -18.18 -5.12 -34.75
C GLU A 219 -19.61 -5.04 -34.23
N SER A 220 -19.79 -5.25 -32.91
CA SER A 220 -21.12 -5.29 -32.30
C SER A 220 -21.57 -3.94 -31.76
N LEU A 221 -20.65 -2.97 -31.66
CA LEU A 221 -20.84 -1.67 -31.01
C LEU A 221 -21.27 -1.80 -29.54
N ALA A 222 -21.01 -2.96 -28.92
CA ALA A 222 -21.25 -3.17 -27.51
C ALA A 222 -20.24 -2.34 -26.71
N THR A 223 -20.73 -1.56 -25.74
CA THR A 223 -19.89 -0.74 -24.88
C THR A 223 -19.82 -1.33 -23.48
N GLN A 224 -18.67 -1.14 -22.84
CA GLN A 224 -18.44 -1.61 -21.48
C GLN A 224 -17.49 -0.69 -20.72
N THR A 225 -17.85 -0.35 -19.49
CA THR A 225 -16.94 0.32 -18.55
C THR A 225 -16.23 -0.74 -17.71
N LEU A 226 -14.91 -0.62 -17.64
CA LEU A 226 -14.02 -1.49 -16.89
C LEU A 226 -13.16 -0.66 -15.95
N TYR A 227 -12.80 -1.28 -14.84
CA TYR A 227 -11.95 -0.76 -13.79
C TYR A 227 -10.72 -1.65 -13.69
N HIS A 228 -9.54 -1.07 -13.72
CA HIS A 228 -8.31 -1.79 -13.42
C HIS A 228 -7.32 -0.91 -12.67
N ARG A 229 -6.25 -1.51 -12.14
CA ARG A 229 -5.17 -0.79 -11.47
C ARG A 229 -3.93 -0.78 -12.36
N PRO A 230 -3.86 0.11 -13.36
CA PRO A 230 -2.68 0.16 -14.20
C PRO A 230 -1.48 0.64 -13.38
N VAL A 231 -0.31 0.11 -13.73
CA VAL A 231 0.95 0.67 -13.25
C VAL A 231 1.08 2.14 -13.71
N ARG A 232 0.63 2.45 -14.93
CA ARG A 232 0.53 3.80 -15.48
C ARG A 232 -0.70 3.99 -16.36
N PRO A 233 -1.37 5.15 -16.28
CA PRO A 233 -2.43 5.51 -17.20
C PRO A 233 -1.82 5.84 -18.56
N GLU A 234 -1.80 4.87 -19.47
CA GLU A 234 -1.22 5.00 -20.82
C GLU A 234 -2.28 4.83 -21.92
N LEU A 235 -3.52 4.47 -21.54
CA LEU A 235 -4.61 4.22 -22.46
C LEU A 235 -5.22 5.55 -22.94
N GLN A 236 -5.36 5.68 -24.25
CA GLN A 236 -5.96 6.82 -24.91
C GLN A 236 -7.12 6.38 -25.79
N LYS A 237 -8.03 7.32 -26.07
CA LYS A 237 -9.13 7.06 -27.01
C LYS A 237 -8.57 6.58 -28.35
N GLY A 238 -9.12 5.48 -28.87
CA GLY A 238 -8.71 4.83 -30.11
C GLY A 238 -7.71 3.69 -29.92
N ASP A 239 -7.12 3.52 -28.73
CA ASP A 239 -6.25 2.37 -28.47
C ASP A 239 -7.06 1.06 -28.54
N ARG A 240 -6.52 0.07 -29.25
CA ARG A 240 -7.03 -1.31 -29.18
C ARG A 240 -6.46 -1.99 -27.95
N VAL A 241 -7.28 -2.70 -27.17
CA VAL A 241 -6.86 -3.26 -25.88
C VAL A 241 -7.28 -4.71 -25.68
N SER A 242 -6.39 -5.52 -25.11
CA SER A 242 -6.71 -6.85 -24.58
C SER A 242 -7.05 -6.75 -23.11
N ILE A 243 -8.05 -7.52 -22.68
CA ILE A 243 -8.53 -7.57 -21.30
C ILE A 243 -8.17 -8.94 -20.74
N ARG A 244 -7.35 -8.99 -19.70
CA ARG A 244 -6.82 -10.23 -19.14
C ARG A 244 -7.16 -10.34 -17.67
N LEU A 245 -7.63 -11.51 -17.27
CA LEU A 245 -7.72 -11.88 -15.87
C LEU A 245 -6.32 -12.11 -15.32
N LEU A 246 -6.00 -11.48 -14.21
CA LEU A 246 -4.79 -11.77 -13.45
C LEU A 246 -5.05 -13.06 -12.66
N ALA A 247 -4.44 -14.16 -13.09
CA ALA A 247 -4.71 -15.52 -12.59
C ALA A 247 -4.44 -15.75 -11.08
N LEU A 248 -3.97 -14.75 -10.35
CA LEU A 248 -3.37 -14.92 -9.02
C LEU A 248 -4.30 -14.73 -7.81
N LEU A 249 -5.59 -14.44 -8.00
CA LEU A 249 -6.56 -14.38 -6.89
C LEU A 249 -7.61 -15.51 -6.91
N LEU A 250 -7.75 -16.27 -8.00
CA LEU A 250 -8.72 -17.37 -8.10
C LEU A 250 -8.20 -18.73 -7.60
N CYS A 251 -6.90 -18.86 -7.35
CA CYS A 251 -6.30 -20.10 -6.84
C CYS A 251 -6.48 -20.31 -5.33
N LEU A 252 -7.02 -19.35 -4.58
CA LEU A 252 -7.34 -19.52 -3.16
C LEU A 252 -8.62 -20.33 -2.89
N LEU A 253 -9.40 -20.68 -3.92
CA LEU A 253 -10.63 -21.46 -3.74
C LEU A 253 -10.60 -22.87 -4.34
N PHE A 254 -9.85 -23.15 -5.40
CA PHE A 254 -9.79 -24.49 -5.98
C PHE A 254 -8.49 -24.76 -6.74
N CYS A 255 -7.43 -25.20 -6.05
CA CYS A 255 -6.36 -26.04 -6.63
C CYS A 255 -5.44 -26.57 -5.52
N SER A 256 -5.75 -27.77 -5.04
CA SER A 256 -4.80 -28.62 -4.32
C SER A 256 -3.77 -29.20 -5.31
N GLY A 257 -2.53 -28.72 -5.23
CA GLY A 257 -1.31 -29.32 -5.82
C GLY A 257 -0.77 -28.57 -7.05
N CYS A 258 0.53 -28.28 -7.23
CA CYS A 258 1.73 -28.53 -6.44
C CYS A 258 2.82 -27.51 -6.83
N LEU A 259 3.03 -26.51 -5.97
CA LEU A 259 4.31 -26.00 -5.47
C LEU A 259 3.88 -25.41 -4.14
N SER A 260 4.24 -26.05 -3.03
CA SER A 260 3.67 -25.68 -1.74
C SER A 260 4.12 -24.25 -1.40
N ASP A 261 3.18 -23.30 -1.40
CA ASP A 261 3.35 -21.95 -0.85
C ASP A 261 3.51 -21.96 0.69
N SER A 262 3.70 -23.15 1.27
CA SER A 262 3.97 -23.39 2.68
C SER A 262 5.39 -22.91 3.01
N ALA A 263 5.47 -21.69 3.53
CA ALA A 263 6.64 -21.19 4.23
C ALA A 263 6.31 -21.09 5.73
N PRO A 264 7.32 -21.08 6.62
CA PRO A 264 7.11 -20.69 8.01
C PRO A 264 6.41 -19.32 8.10
N GLU A 265 5.58 -19.12 9.11
CA GLU A 265 5.03 -17.80 9.39
C GLU A 265 6.12 -16.93 10.03
N LEU A 266 6.34 -15.75 9.46
CA LEU A 266 7.19 -14.73 10.05
C LEU A 266 6.36 -13.96 11.07
N VAL A 267 6.72 -14.06 12.34
CA VAL A 267 5.97 -13.47 13.45
C VAL A 267 6.60 -12.14 13.84
N PHE A 268 5.75 -11.13 14.05
CA PHE A 268 6.14 -9.84 14.60
C PHE A 268 5.39 -9.61 15.91
N SER A 269 6.11 -9.25 16.97
CA SER A 269 5.55 -8.96 18.29
C SER A 269 4.63 -7.74 18.31
N GLN A 270 4.90 -6.75 17.43
CA GLN A 270 4.12 -5.52 17.37
C GLN A 270 4.04 -4.95 15.95
N ILE A 271 2.84 -4.45 15.61
CA ILE A 271 2.57 -3.77 14.34
C ILE A 271 2.12 -2.33 14.63
N THR A 272 2.84 -1.36 14.06
CA THR A 272 2.48 0.06 14.12
C THR A 272 2.23 0.58 12.71
N GLN A 273 1.17 1.36 12.50
CA GLN A 273 0.83 1.88 11.18
C GLN A 273 0.31 3.32 11.26
N TRP A 274 0.64 4.13 10.27
CA TRP A 274 0.20 5.52 10.17
C TRP A 274 0.16 5.97 8.70
N SER A 275 -0.64 7.00 8.40
CA SER A 275 -0.69 7.58 7.07
C SER A 275 0.33 8.70 6.90
N VAL A 276 0.72 8.95 5.66
CA VAL A 276 1.45 10.18 5.30
C VAL A 276 0.51 11.39 5.48
N PRO A 277 1.05 12.60 5.75
CA PRO A 277 0.22 13.79 5.93
C PRO A 277 -0.59 14.11 4.67
N SER A 278 -1.77 14.69 4.81
CA SER A 278 -2.51 15.22 3.66
C SER A 278 -1.75 16.34 2.96
N GLU A 279 -2.11 16.56 1.69
CA GLU A 279 -1.67 17.73 0.93
C GLU A 279 -2.90 18.43 0.34
N GLY A 280 -3.32 19.50 1.02
CA GLY A 280 -4.60 20.16 0.71
C GLY A 280 -5.75 19.17 0.88
N ILE A 281 -6.46 18.89 -0.21
CA ILE A 281 -7.55 17.90 -0.25
C ILE A 281 -7.08 16.49 -0.64
N MET A 282 -5.82 16.34 -1.08
CA MET A 282 -5.29 15.04 -1.47
C MET A 282 -4.79 14.30 -0.24
N ILE A 283 -5.06 13.01 -0.21
CA ILE A 283 -4.39 12.07 0.69
C ILE A 283 -3.34 11.37 -0.15
N PRO A 284 -2.04 11.64 0.02
CA PRO A 284 -1.01 10.95 -0.73
C PRO A 284 -0.87 9.50 -0.26
N ALA A 285 -0.29 8.66 -1.10
CA ALA A 285 0.05 7.28 -0.77
C ALA A 285 1.58 7.15 -0.66
N PRO A 286 2.11 6.46 0.36
CA PRO A 286 3.53 6.17 0.44
C PRO A 286 3.91 5.23 -0.71
N ARG A 287 5.07 5.48 -1.32
CA ARG A 287 5.61 4.77 -2.49
C ARG A 287 6.87 3.99 -2.17
N SER A 288 7.70 4.59 -1.33
CA SER A 288 9.00 4.08 -0.95
C SER A 288 9.28 4.41 0.49
N VAL A 289 10.01 3.54 1.16
CA VAL A 289 10.50 3.74 2.52
C VAL A 289 11.99 3.37 2.53
N ASN A 290 12.82 4.16 3.21
CA ASN A 290 14.22 3.86 3.38
C ASN A 290 14.73 4.38 4.72
N VAL A 291 15.66 3.68 5.35
CA VAL A 291 16.22 4.06 6.65
C VAL A 291 17.53 4.79 6.42
N GLY A 292 17.61 6.02 6.92
CA GLY A 292 18.80 6.84 6.91
C GLY A 292 19.89 6.34 7.85
N PRO A 293 21.10 6.92 7.79
CA PRO A 293 22.24 6.53 8.64
C PRO A 293 21.97 6.61 10.15
N ASP A 294 21.06 7.51 10.56
CA ASP A 294 20.69 7.76 11.95
C ASP A 294 19.37 7.07 12.36
N ASP A 295 18.99 5.98 11.67
CA ASP A 295 17.73 5.24 11.85
C ASP A 295 16.45 6.08 11.58
N GLU A 296 16.58 7.27 10.98
CA GLU A 296 15.45 8.09 10.52
C GLU A 296 14.75 7.43 9.32
N LEU A 297 13.42 7.44 9.29
CA LEU A 297 12.66 6.86 8.20
C LEU A 297 12.35 7.92 7.14
N TYR A 298 12.85 7.70 5.93
CA TYR A 298 12.55 8.50 4.77
C TYR A 298 11.45 7.84 3.96
N VAL A 299 10.42 8.60 3.64
CA VAL A 299 9.26 8.13 2.89
C VAL A 299 9.06 9.01 1.66
N LEU A 300 8.94 8.37 0.50
CA LEU A 300 8.48 9.03 -0.71
C LEU A 300 6.98 8.79 -0.85
N ASP A 301 6.25 9.79 -1.33
CA ASP A 301 4.84 9.63 -1.65
C ASP A 301 4.51 9.99 -3.11
N ASN A 302 3.28 9.68 -3.54
CA ASN A 302 2.79 9.99 -4.87
C ASN A 302 2.43 11.48 -5.08
N ALA A 303 2.69 12.35 -4.09
CA ALA A 303 2.64 13.79 -4.24
C ALA A 303 4.03 14.39 -4.54
N GLY A 304 5.06 13.54 -4.70
CA GLY A 304 6.42 13.96 -4.99
C GLY A 304 7.10 14.60 -3.78
N ARG A 305 6.73 14.21 -2.55
CA ARG A 305 7.38 14.66 -1.33
C ARG A 305 8.42 13.64 -0.85
N VAL A 306 9.45 14.15 -0.19
CA VAL A 306 10.29 13.38 0.74
C VAL A 306 9.85 13.76 2.14
N LEU A 307 9.43 12.77 2.91
CA LEU A 307 9.00 12.91 4.29
C LEU A 307 10.00 12.20 5.18
N VAL A 308 10.46 12.86 6.24
CA VAL A 308 11.45 12.30 7.17
C VAL A 308 10.85 12.19 8.55
N TYR A 309 10.80 10.97 9.06
CA TYR A 309 10.29 10.65 10.38
C TYR A 309 11.43 10.25 11.31
N ASP A 310 11.33 10.67 12.57
CA ASP A 310 12.27 10.27 13.60
C ASP A 310 11.97 8.84 14.13
N SER A 311 12.78 8.39 15.09
CA SER A 311 12.60 7.09 15.73
C SER A 311 11.28 6.91 16.52
N SER A 312 10.60 8.02 16.84
CA SER A 312 9.28 8.05 17.48
C SER A 312 8.14 8.03 16.45
N ASN A 313 8.46 7.95 15.14
CA ASN A 313 7.56 8.06 14.01
C ASN A 313 6.89 9.44 13.88
N GLU A 314 7.50 10.50 14.41
CA GLU A 314 7.03 11.87 14.21
C GLU A 314 7.70 12.50 12.98
N LEU A 315 6.93 13.23 12.18
CA LEU A 315 7.45 13.91 10.99
C LEU A 315 8.31 15.11 11.42
N VAL A 316 9.61 15.04 11.14
CA VAL A 316 10.58 16.07 11.54
C VAL A 316 11.07 16.94 10.39
N ARG A 317 11.08 16.42 9.16
CA ARG A 317 11.49 17.18 7.96
C ARG A 317 10.65 16.77 6.76
N GLN A 318 10.46 17.69 5.81
CA GLN A 318 9.90 17.37 4.50
C GLN A 318 10.37 18.36 3.44
N TRP A 319 10.43 17.90 2.19
CA TRP A 319 10.63 18.75 1.02
C TRP A 319 9.98 18.10 -0.21
N LYS A 320 10.03 18.79 -1.35
CA LYS A 320 9.44 18.34 -2.61
C LYS A 320 10.48 18.10 -3.68
N MET A 321 10.15 17.21 -4.61
CA MET A 321 10.80 17.19 -5.92
C MET A 321 10.59 18.56 -6.60
N PRO A 322 11.55 19.02 -7.43
CA PRO A 322 11.45 20.30 -8.14
C PRO A 322 10.22 20.39 -9.05
N GLU A 323 9.85 19.26 -9.65
CA GLU A 323 8.64 19.08 -10.42
C GLU A 323 7.92 17.84 -9.89
N SER A 324 6.61 17.92 -9.70
CA SER A 324 5.84 16.86 -9.01
C SER A 324 4.45 16.61 -9.61
N GLU A 325 4.10 17.23 -10.75
CA GLU A 325 2.75 17.12 -11.33
C GLU A 325 2.43 15.70 -11.80
N VAL A 326 3.43 15.01 -12.37
CA VAL A 326 3.36 13.61 -12.81
C VAL A 326 4.24 12.68 -11.97
N GLY A 327 5.00 13.24 -11.02
CA GLY A 327 6.07 12.55 -10.30
C GLY A 327 5.56 11.46 -9.34
N LYS A 328 6.07 10.23 -9.52
CA LYS A 328 5.90 9.11 -8.58
C LYS A 328 7.28 8.55 -8.24
N PRO A 329 8.06 9.21 -7.36
CA PRO A 329 9.41 8.76 -7.05
C PRO A 329 9.36 7.44 -6.26
N GLU A 330 10.31 6.53 -6.52
CA GLU A 330 10.27 5.14 -6.00
C GLU A 330 11.53 4.71 -5.26
N GLY A 331 12.71 5.20 -5.61
CA GLY A 331 13.98 4.77 -5.02
C GLY A 331 14.61 5.86 -4.18
N VAL A 332 15.10 5.53 -2.98
CA VAL A 332 15.93 6.41 -2.14
C VAL A 332 17.21 5.69 -1.78
N CYS A 333 18.35 6.38 -1.92
CA CYS A 333 19.65 5.87 -1.50
C CYS A 333 20.43 6.94 -0.73
N PHE A 334 20.97 6.57 0.42
CA PHE A 334 21.90 7.41 1.18
C PHE A 334 23.32 7.12 0.72
N LEU A 335 23.96 8.13 0.13
CA LEU A 335 25.32 8.02 -0.38
C LEU A 335 26.32 8.30 0.75
N LYS A 336 27.50 7.69 0.65
CA LYS A 336 28.60 7.87 1.63
C LYS A 336 29.04 9.32 1.83
N ASN A 337 28.86 10.15 0.80
CA ASN A 337 29.20 11.57 0.84
C ASN A 337 28.11 12.44 1.50
N GLY A 338 27.06 11.84 2.06
CA GLY A 338 25.96 12.51 2.75
C GLY A 338 24.82 12.97 1.83
N GLN A 339 24.92 12.76 0.52
CA GLN A 339 23.83 13.05 -0.40
C GLN A 339 22.73 11.99 -0.34
N ILE A 340 21.52 12.40 -0.67
CA ILE A 340 20.34 11.53 -0.79
C ILE A 340 19.98 11.46 -2.26
N ALA A 341 20.17 10.31 -2.90
CA ALA A 341 19.76 10.08 -4.27
C ALA A 341 18.32 9.57 -4.32
N VAL A 342 17.49 10.20 -5.14
CA VAL A 342 16.08 9.84 -5.33
C VAL A 342 15.81 9.57 -6.80
N ALA A 343 15.29 8.39 -7.12
CA ALA A 343 14.80 8.08 -8.46
C ALA A 343 13.45 8.76 -8.68
N ASP A 344 13.45 9.78 -9.52
CA ASP A 344 12.26 10.55 -9.90
C ASP A 344 11.65 9.93 -11.18
N THR A 345 11.01 8.78 -10.96
CA THR A 345 10.67 7.78 -11.99
C THR A 345 10.03 8.36 -13.25
N HIS A 346 9.06 9.27 -13.10
CA HIS A 346 8.27 9.80 -14.21
C HIS A 346 8.84 11.10 -14.80
N TYR A 347 9.95 11.60 -14.25
CA TYR A 347 10.77 12.67 -14.83
C TYR A 347 12.10 12.14 -15.37
N HIS A 348 12.27 10.81 -15.46
CA HIS A 348 13.37 10.16 -16.18
C HIS A 348 14.76 10.53 -15.64
N ARG A 349 14.86 10.78 -14.34
CA ARG A 349 16.07 11.31 -13.70
C ARG A 349 16.27 10.76 -12.30
N VAL A 350 17.50 10.84 -11.83
CA VAL A 350 17.87 10.70 -10.41
C VAL A 350 18.27 12.06 -9.88
N ILE A 351 17.63 12.50 -8.79
CA ILE A 351 17.91 13.77 -8.13
C ILE A 351 18.75 13.52 -6.89
N PHE A 352 19.79 14.32 -6.69
CA PHE A 352 20.65 14.23 -5.52
C PHE A 352 20.39 15.44 -4.64
N PHE A 353 19.95 15.19 -3.41
CA PHE A 353 19.71 16.21 -2.40
C PHE A 353 20.84 16.22 -1.37
N ASP A 354 21.02 17.36 -0.70
CA ASP A 354 21.64 17.38 0.61
C ASP A 354 20.64 16.95 1.71
N GLN A 355 21.11 16.87 2.96
CA GLN A 355 20.27 16.47 4.10
C GLN A 355 19.15 17.47 4.43
N GLN A 356 19.24 18.71 3.91
CA GLN A 356 18.23 19.75 4.08
C GLN A 356 17.20 19.77 2.95
N GLY A 357 17.35 18.89 1.95
CA GLY A 357 16.44 18.79 0.81
C GLY A 357 16.73 19.77 -0.32
N ASN A 358 17.91 20.41 -0.36
CA ASN A 358 18.31 21.22 -1.50
C ASN A 358 18.89 20.33 -2.60
N VAL A 359 18.50 20.58 -3.85
CA VAL A 359 19.03 19.87 -5.01
C VAL A 359 20.49 20.25 -5.24
N GLN A 360 21.36 19.24 -5.28
CA GLN A 360 22.79 19.37 -5.52
C GLN A 360 23.15 19.05 -6.98
N LYS A 361 22.55 17.99 -7.53
CA LYS A 361 22.74 17.58 -8.94
C LYS A 361 21.56 16.74 -9.43
N MET A 362 21.45 16.58 -10.74
CA MET A 362 20.54 15.65 -11.39
C MET A 362 21.31 14.80 -12.39
N LEU A 363 20.92 13.54 -12.53
CA LEU A 363 21.45 12.60 -13.51
C LEU A 363 20.31 12.08 -14.36
N GLY A 364 20.51 12.12 -15.68
CA GLY A 364 19.61 11.49 -16.64
C GLY A 364 18.62 12.41 -17.33
N THR A 365 18.19 11.93 -18.49
CA THR A 365 17.12 12.47 -19.33
C THR A 365 16.37 11.31 -19.95
N TYR A 366 15.19 11.55 -20.51
CA TYR A 366 14.45 10.51 -21.22
C TYR A 366 15.27 9.91 -22.37
N GLY A 367 15.36 8.59 -22.43
CA GLY A 367 15.94 7.87 -23.57
C GLY A 367 16.51 6.50 -23.23
N VAL A 368 17.17 5.88 -24.22
CA VAL A 368 17.73 4.52 -24.14
C VAL A 368 19.26 4.49 -24.24
N GLY A 369 19.91 5.64 -24.44
CA GLY A 369 21.37 5.74 -24.49
C GLY A 369 22.04 5.65 -23.11
N PRO A 370 23.38 5.62 -23.08
CA PRO A 370 24.15 5.71 -21.84
C PRO A 370 23.81 6.97 -21.04
N GLY A 371 23.47 6.80 -19.76
CA GLY A 371 23.06 7.89 -18.87
C GLY A 371 21.68 8.46 -19.14
N GLN A 372 20.89 7.88 -20.05
CA GLN A 372 19.47 8.20 -20.22
C GLN A 372 18.62 7.13 -19.55
N PHE A 373 17.41 7.50 -19.12
CA PHE A 373 16.48 6.59 -18.46
C PHE A 373 15.10 6.64 -19.09
N ILE A 374 14.39 5.52 -19.10
CA ILE A 374 12.95 5.49 -19.34
C ILE A 374 12.22 5.59 -18.01
N TYR A 375 12.48 4.71 -17.04
CA TYR A 375 11.84 4.80 -15.73
C TYR A 375 12.78 4.31 -14.64
N PRO A 376 13.64 5.18 -14.09
CA PRO A 376 14.53 4.81 -13.01
C PRO A 376 13.70 4.56 -11.75
N VAL A 377 13.92 3.43 -11.06
CA VAL A 377 13.10 2.99 -9.91
C VAL A 377 13.87 2.69 -8.66
N SER A 378 15.13 2.29 -8.78
CA SER A 378 15.97 1.98 -7.62
C SER A 378 17.38 2.52 -7.83
N VAL A 379 18.00 2.95 -6.74
CA VAL A 379 19.36 3.48 -6.70
C VAL A 379 20.09 2.81 -5.55
N VAL A 380 21.30 2.30 -5.78
CA VAL A 380 22.20 1.80 -4.72
C VAL A 380 23.62 2.27 -4.95
N GLN A 381 24.45 2.22 -3.91
CA GLN A 381 25.86 2.60 -3.98
C GLN A 381 26.76 1.46 -3.50
N ASP A 382 27.85 1.19 -4.22
CA ASP A 382 28.91 0.30 -3.75
C ASP A 382 29.90 1.02 -2.80
N PRO A 383 30.81 0.28 -2.14
CA PRO A 383 31.78 0.88 -1.24
C PRO A 383 32.78 1.82 -1.89
N GLN A 384 33.00 1.71 -3.21
CA GLN A 384 33.89 2.55 -4.00
C GLN A 384 33.22 3.86 -4.42
N GLY A 385 31.92 4.02 -4.14
CA GLY A 385 31.16 5.22 -4.43
C GLY A 385 30.41 5.17 -5.77
N ASN A 386 30.50 4.06 -6.51
CA ASN A 386 29.77 3.92 -7.76
C ASN A 386 28.27 3.76 -7.48
N ILE A 387 27.47 4.37 -8.33
CA ILE A 387 26.02 4.42 -8.21
C ILE A 387 25.41 3.50 -9.25
N PHE A 388 24.54 2.61 -8.84
CA PHE A 388 23.77 1.75 -9.75
C PHE A 388 22.34 2.23 -9.78
N VAL A 389 21.79 2.38 -10.98
CA VAL A 389 20.41 2.78 -11.21
C VAL A 389 19.70 1.67 -11.97
N CYS A 390 18.66 1.12 -11.37
CA CYS A 390 17.77 0.16 -12.02
C CYS A 390 16.64 0.92 -12.71
N GLU A 391 16.32 0.54 -13.94
CA GLU A 391 15.22 1.11 -14.71
C GLU A 391 14.39 0.04 -15.42
N PHE A 392 13.12 0.37 -15.67
CA PHE A 392 12.23 -0.46 -16.45
C PHE A 392 11.57 0.31 -17.60
N GLY A 393 10.91 -0.41 -18.50
CA GLY A 393 10.20 0.14 -19.65
C GLY A 393 10.51 -0.67 -20.90
N GLU A 394 10.75 0.01 -22.02
CA GLU A 394 11.21 -0.63 -23.26
C GLU A 394 12.67 -1.10 -23.17
N ASN A 395 13.41 -0.64 -22.15
CA ASN A 395 14.82 -0.95 -21.92
C ASN A 395 15.03 -1.33 -20.44
N ASN A 396 14.66 -2.56 -20.08
CA ASN A 396 14.85 -3.09 -18.73
C ASN A 396 16.33 -3.40 -18.49
N ARG A 397 17.02 -2.55 -17.72
CA ARG A 397 18.47 -2.66 -17.47
C ARG A 397 18.88 -2.02 -16.16
N ILE A 398 20.13 -2.24 -15.79
CA ILE A 398 20.82 -1.53 -14.71
C ILE A 398 22.02 -0.80 -15.31
N GLN A 399 22.18 0.48 -14.95
CA GLN A 399 23.33 1.30 -15.35
C GLN A 399 24.18 1.62 -14.12
N LYS A 400 25.51 1.57 -14.29
CA LYS A 400 26.50 1.92 -13.27
C LYS A 400 27.16 3.24 -13.64
N PHE A 401 27.30 4.11 -12.64
CA PHE A 401 27.91 5.43 -12.75
C PHE A 401 29.02 5.61 -11.73
N SER A 402 30.00 6.45 -12.03
CA SER A 402 30.94 6.95 -11.02
C SER A 402 30.21 7.83 -10.01
N GLU A 403 30.85 8.14 -8.88
CA GLU A 403 30.31 9.08 -7.90
C GLU A 403 30.03 10.47 -8.54
N GLN A 404 30.81 10.85 -9.54
CA GLN A 404 30.68 12.10 -10.31
C GLN A 404 29.52 12.05 -11.32
N GLY A 405 28.89 10.89 -11.54
CA GLY A 405 27.79 10.70 -12.47
C GLY A 405 28.22 10.34 -13.89
N GLU A 406 29.48 9.94 -14.09
CA GLU A 406 29.95 9.46 -15.39
C GLU A 406 29.45 8.03 -15.62
N TYR A 407 28.89 7.76 -16.79
CA TYR A 407 28.48 6.41 -17.16
C TYR A 407 29.69 5.47 -17.24
N LEU A 408 29.60 4.30 -16.61
CA LEU A 408 30.66 3.29 -16.58
C LEU A 408 30.30 2.05 -17.40
N LEU A 409 29.15 1.45 -17.10
CA LEU A 409 28.65 0.24 -17.78
C LEU A 409 27.14 0.10 -17.61
N GLU A 410 26.57 -0.84 -18.35
CA GLU A 410 25.20 -1.29 -18.19
C GLU A 410 25.11 -2.80 -18.39
N PHE A 411 24.08 -3.41 -17.82
CA PHE A 411 23.80 -4.84 -17.97
C PHE A 411 22.30 -5.11 -17.81
N GLY A 412 21.88 -6.27 -18.30
CA GLY A 412 20.46 -6.59 -18.45
C GLY A 412 19.87 -6.09 -19.76
N LYS A 413 18.78 -6.72 -20.16
CA LYS A 413 17.93 -6.32 -21.29
C LYS A 413 16.54 -6.93 -21.09
N VAL A 414 15.56 -6.48 -21.85
CA VAL A 414 14.21 -7.05 -21.83
C VAL A 414 14.25 -8.54 -22.20
N GLY A 415 13.70 -9.41 -21.34
CA GLY A 415 13.52 -10.83 -21.63
C GLY A 415 13.33 -11.71 -20.39
N THR A 416 13.28 -13.03 -20.58
CA THR A 416 12.98 -14.01 -19.53
C THR A 416 14.15 -14.95 -19.23
N ALA A 417 15.21 -14.93 -20.05
CA ALA A 417 16.40 -15.74 -19.81
C ALA A 417 17.20 -15.23 -18.59
N PRO A 418 18.12 -16.03 -18.03
CA PRO A 418 19.04 -15.56 -17.00
C PRO A 418 19.86 -14.35 -17.50
N GLY A 419 19.94 -13.30 -16.68
CA GLY A 419 20.57 -12.03 -17.06
C GLY A 419 19.68 -11.09 -17.88
N GLU A 420 18.45 -11.49 -18.21
CA GLU A 420 17.41 -10.63 -18.82
C GLU A 420 16.34 -10.27 -17.78
N PHE A 421 15.60 -9.18 -17.98
CA PHE A 421 14.63 -8.66 -17.02
C PHE A 421 13.25 -8.41 -17.65
N GLN A 422 12.19 -8.62 -16.86
CA GLN A 422 10.85 -8.10 -17.09
C GLN A 422 10.46 -7.27 -15.86
N ARG A 423 10.47 -5.94 -16.02
CA ARG A 423 10.19 -4.97 -14.95
C ARG A 423 11.10 -5.16 -13.73
N PRO A 424 12.42 -4.93 -13.87
CA PRO A 424 13.30 -4.93 -12.72
C PRO A 424 12.95 -3.73 -11.83
N ALA A 425 12.94 -3.94 -10.52
CA ALA A 425 12.43 -2.96 -9.57
C ALA A 425 13.43 -2.72 -8.43
N GLY A 426 13.15 -3.18 -7.21
CA GLY A 426 14.05 -3.05 -6.07
C GLY A 426 15.40 -3.70 -6.31
N MET A 427 16.45 -3.08 -5.76
CA MET A 427 17.83 -3.53 -5.89
C MET A 427 18.58 -3.28 -4.58
N VAL A 428 19.44 -4.22 -4.19
CA VAL A 428 20.40 -4.03 -3.08
C VAL A 428 21.80 -4.44 -3.50
N TRP A 429 22.78 -3.66 -3.04
CA TRP A 429 24.19 -4.02 -3.12
C TRP A 429 24.65 -4.63 -1.78
N HIS A 430 25.31 -5.78 -1.83
CA HIS A 430 25.92 -6.41 -0.67
C HIS A 430 27.08 -7.32 -1.07
N GLU A 431 28.26 -7.09 -0.47
CA GLU A 431 29.48 -7.91 -0.65
C GLU A 431 29.88 -8.18 -2.10
N GLY A 432 29.85 -7.15 -2.95
CA GLY A 432 30.23 -7.24 -4.37
C GLY A 432 29.19 -7.92 -5.25
N LYS A 433 27.99 -8.14 -4.70
CA LYS A 433 26.82 -8.67 -5.40
C LYS A 433 25.70 -7.66 -5.41
N ILE A 434 24.94 -7.70 -6.51
CA ILE A 434 23.74 -6.90 -6.72
C ILE A 434 22.56 -7.86 -6.82
N TYR A 435 21.62 -7.76 -5.89
CA TYR A 435 20.39 -8.54 -5.87
C TYR A 435 19.27 -7.67 -6.43
N VAL A 436 18.54 -8.19 -7.41
CA VAL A 436 17.56 -7.43 -8.17
C VAL A 436 16.24 -8.19 -8.16
N ALA A 437 15.17 -7.51 -7.76
CA ALA A 437 13.81 -8.01 -7.91
C ALA A 437 13.39 -7.88 -9.39
N ASP A 438 13.25 -9.02 -10.06
CA ASP A 438 12.78 -9.13 -11.45
C ASP A 438 11.28 -9.44 -11.42
N ALA A 439 10.49 -8.37 -11.28
CA ALA A 439 9.13 -8.44 -10.73
C ALA A 439 8.18 -9.29 -11.57
N ASP A 440 8.10 -9.05 -12.88
CA ASP A 440 7.16 -9.77 -13.75
C ASP A 440 7.61 -11.23 -13.97
N ASN A 441 8.92 -11.50 -13.86
CA ASN A 441 9.49 -12.85 -13.95
C ASN A 441 9.43 -13.63 -12.61
N ASN A 442 8.91 -13.02 -11.53
CA ASN A 442 8.73 -13.67 -10.22
C ASN A 442 10.03 -14.26 -9.64
N ARG A 443 11.16 -13.56 -9.75
CA ARG A 443 12.46 -14.07 -9.29
C ARG A 443 13.35 -12.97 -8.75
N ILE A 444 14.37 -13.37 -7.98
CA ILE A 444 15.50 -12.50 -7.62
C ILE A 444 16.72 -12.95 -8.42
N GLN A 445 17.36 -12.02 -9.12
CA GLN A 445 18.60 -12.27 -9.85
C GLN A 445 19.79 -11.63 -9.14
N VAL A 446 20.94 -12.31 -9.21
CA VAL A 446 22.19 -11.89 -8.57
C VAL A 446 23.25 -11.62 -9.64
N PHE A 447 23.90 -10.46 -9.55
CA PHE A 447 24.96 -10.02 -10.46
C PHE A 447 26.22 -9.61 -9.69
N SER A 448 27.38 -9.60 -10.36
CA SER A 448 28.59 -8.96 -9.84
C SER A 448 28.59 -7.45 -10.05
N ASP A 449 29.52 -6.74 -9.41
CA ASP A 449 29.74 -5.30 -9.58
C ASP A 449 30.08 -4.87 -11.01
N GLU A 450 30.56 -5.81 -11.83
CA GLU A 450 30.86 -5.64 -13.25
C GLU A 450 29.67 -5.99 -14.15
N GLY A 451 28.50 -6.30 -13.58
CA GLY A 451 27.29 -6.63 -14.32
C GLY A 451 27.24 -8.05 -14.87
N THR A 452 28.10 -8.95 -14.38
CA THR A 452 28.07 -10.36 -14.79
C THR A 452 26.96 -11.08 -14.04
N PHE A 453 26.04 -11.72 -14.77
CA PHE A 453 25.01 -12.57 -14.16
C PHE A 453 25.65 -13.74 -13.42
N LEU A 454 25.27 -13.94 -12.15
CA LEU A 454 25.80 -15.00 -11.28
C LEU A 454 24.79 -16.15 -11.14
N GLU A 455 23.59 -15.85 -10.64
CA GLU A 455 22.55 -16.86 -10.43
C GLU A 455 21.15 -16.26 -10.29
N ILE A 456 20.14 -17.12 -10.43
CA ILE A 456 18.79 -16.85 -9.92
C ILE A 456 18.74 -17.43 -8.50
N LEU A 457 18.40 -16.58 -7.53
CA LEU A 457 18.45 -16.94 -6.12
C LEU A 457 17.49 -18.10 -5.79
N GLY A 458 17.90 -19.00 -4.90
CA GLY A 458 17.11 -20.18 -4.50
C GLY A 458 17.05 -21.31 -5.53
N THR A 459 17.69 -21.20 -6.70
CA THR A 459 17.72 -22.31 -7.69
C THR A 459 18.29 -23.61 -7.09
N LYS A 460 19.25 -23.49 -6.16
CA LYS A 460 19.85 -24.62 -5.43
C LYS A 460 18.91 -25.27 -4.41
N THR A 461 17.89 -24.53 -3.97
CA THR A 461 16.93 -24.94 -2.92
C THR A 461 15.54 -25.27 -3.49
N GLY A 462 15.41 -25.37 -4.82
CA GLY A 462 14.16 -25.70 -5.51
C GLY A 462 13.36 -24.50 -6.02
N GLY A 463 13.94 -23.30 -5.96
CA GLY A 463 13.33 -22.04 -6.37
C GLY A 463 12.59 -21.34 -5.22
N ILE A 464 12.35 -20.05 -5.39
CA ILE A 464 11.57 -19.23 -4.44
C ILE A 464 10.22 -18.92 -5.11
N PRO A 465 9.08 -19.45 -4.64
CA PRO A 465 7.77 -19.16 -5.20
C PRO A 465 7.33 -17.74 -4.82
N LEU A 466 7.89 -16.74 -5.49
CA LEU A 466 7.55 -15.33 -5.32
C LEU A 466 6.38 -14.94 -6.23
N TYR A 467 5.61 -13.94 -5.79
CA TYR A 467 4.53 -13.35 -6.59
C TYR A 467 4.71 -11.83 -6.70
N TYR A 468 5.19 -11.40 -7.86
CA TYR A 468 5.47 -10.02 -8.20
C TYR A 468 6.38 -9.35 -7.15
N PRO A 469 7.61 -9.86 -6.94
CA PRO A 469 8.55 -9.25 -6.01
C PRO A 469 8.89 -7.85 -6.50
N TYR A 470 8.52 -6.83 -5.73
CA TYR A 470 8.63 -5.44 -6.19
C TYR A 470 9.82 -4.72 -5.60
N ASP A 471 10.05 -4.89 -4.30
CA ASP A 471 11.18 -4.28 -3.61
C ASP A 471 11.93 -5.30 -2.75
N ILE A 472 13.19 -5.01 -2.48
CA ILE A 472 14.10 -5.85 -1.72
C ILE A 472 14.94 -4.98 -0.78
N ALA A 473 15.05 -5.40 0.47
CA ALA A 473 15.94 -4.79 1.44
C ALA A 473 16.81 -5.86 2.10
N ILE A 474 17.96 -5.44 2.63
CA ILE A 474 18.88 -6.33 3.33
C ILE A 474 19.07 -5.87 4.77
N ASP A 475 18.87 -6.78 5.71
CA ASP A 475 19.39 -6.63 7.05
C ASP A 475 20.86 -7.02 7.02
N ARG A 476 21.73 -6.01 7.05
CA ARG A 476 23.19 -6.17 6.98
C ARG A 476 23.77 -6.81 8.24
N THR A 477 23.04 -6.85 9.35
CA THR A 477 23.52 -7.42 10.61
C THR A 477 23.38 -8.94 10.60
N ASN A 478 22.22 -9.43 10.15
CA ASN A 478 21.92 -10.86 10.11
C ASN A 478 22.09 -11.47 8.72
N GLU A 479 22.46 -10.68 7.71
CA GLU A 479 22.64 -11.09 6.31
C GLU A 479 21.37 -11.74 5.73
N MET A 480 20.22 -11.11 5.99
CA MET A 480 18.91 -11.58 5.55
C MET A 480 18.29 -10.61 4.55
N LEU A 481 17.64 -11.16 3.52
CA LEU A 481 16.88 -10.38 2.56
C LEU A 481 15.40 -10.39 2.92
N TYR A 482 14.79 -9.23 2.84
CA TYR A 482 13.35 -9.04 2.92
C TYR A 482 12.85 -8.61 1.54
N ILE A 483 11.79 -9.25 1.08
CA ILE A 483 11.20 -9.02 -0.23
C ILE A 483 9.73 -8.68 -0.03
N VAL A 484 9.26 -7.62 -0.67
CA VAL A 484 7.84 -7.30 -0.71
C VAL A 484 7.26 -7.92 -1.96
N GLU A 485 6.29 -8.82 -1.78
CA GLU A 485 5.54 -9.44 -2.85
C GLU A 485 4.27 -8.61 -3.06
N TYR A 486 4.32 -7.72 -4.03
CA TYR A 486 3.20 -6.85 -4.38
C TYR A 486 1.95 -7.67 -4.73
N GLY A 487 2.13 -8.77 -5.49
CA GLY A 487 1.03 -9.60 -5.99
C GLY A 487 0.37 -10.44 -4.91
N ALA A 488 1.14 -10.87 -3.90
CA ALA A 488 0.62 -11.65 -2.77
C ALA A 488 0.26 -10.78 -1.55
N GLY A 489 0.58 -9.49 -1.58
CA GLY A 489 0.34 -8.57 -0.47
C GLY A 489 1.06 -9.01 0.81
N ARG A 490 2.35 -9.39 0.72
CA ARG A 490 3.09 -9.95 1.86
C ARG A 490 4.57 -9.59 1.83
N VAL A 491 5.25 -9.81 2.97
CA VAL A 491 6.70 -9.74 3.10
C VAL A 491 7.26 -11.16 3.23
N THR A 492 8.29 -11.48 2.45
CA THR A 492 9.03 -12.73 2.51
C THR A 492 10.45 -12.48 3.00
N LYS A 493 10.87 -13.17 4.07
CA LYS A 493 12.24 -13.17 4.59
C LYS A 493 12.98 -14.40 4.09
N ILE A 494 14.16 -14.20 3.50
CA ILE A 494 15.04 -15.25 2.98
C ILE A 494 16.49 -15.03 3.44
N ASN A 495 17.31 -16.07 3.43
CA ASN A 495 18.76 -15.92 3.52
C ASN A 495 19.41 -15.69 2.14
N LEU A 496 20.72 -15.45 2.11
CA LEU A 496 21.48 -15.21 0.87
C LEU A 496 21.64 -16.43 -0.04
N ASP A 497 21.24 -17.63 0.40
CA ASP A 497 21.17 -18.84 -0.44
C ASP A 497 19.79 -19.00 -1.10
N GLY A 498 18.80 -18.20 -0.68
CA GLY A 498 17.43 -18.24 -1.17
C GLY A 498 16.51 -19.22 -0.43
N GLU A 499 16.88 -19.64 0.78
CA GLU A 499 15.98 -20.39 1.65
C GLU A 499 14.96 -19.45 2.28
N ILE A 500 13.67 -19.82 2.23
CA ILE A 500 12.60 -19.03 2.84
C ILE A 500 12.58 -19.28 4.35
N LEU A 501 12.84 -18.23 5.12
CA LEU A 501 12.82 -18.25 6.57
C LEU A 501 11.44 -17.94 7.14
N GLY A 502 10.64 -17.15 6.43
CA GLY A 502 9.24 -16.99 6.73
C GLY A 502 8.53 -15.92 5.92
N ARG A 503 7.21 -15.87 6.08
CA ARG A 503 6.33 -14.93 5.38
C ARG A 503 5.34 -14.29 6.33
N PHE A 504 5.04 -13.02 6.10
CA PHE A 504 4.08 -12.26 6.88
C PHE A 504 3.12 -11.48 6.00
N GLY A 505 1.84 -11.59 6.32
CA GLY A 505 0.76 -10.86 5.65
C GLY A 505 0.18 -11.57 4.43
N LYS A 506 -0.83 -10.91 3.87
CA LYS A 506 -1.59 -11.30 2.68
C LYS A 506 -2.32 -10.08 2.13
N THR A 507 -2.82 -10.16 0.90
CA THR A 507 -3.65 -9.10 0.31
C THR A 507 -4.86 -8.77 1.19
N GLY A 508 -5.01 -7.49 1.55
CA GLY A 508 -6.15 -7.00 2.34
C GLY A 508 -5.91 -5.63 2.96
N MET A 509 -6.88 -5.16 3.75
CA MET A 509 -6.85 -3.83 4.38
C MET A 509 -6.77 -3.87 5.91
N ARG A 510 -6.81 -5.06 6.52
CA ARG A 510 -6.76 -5.20 7.99
C ARG A 510 -5.33 -5.08 8.50
N GLN A 511 -5.17 -4.93 9.82
CA GLN A 511 -3.85 -4.90 10.45
C GLN A 511 -3.09 -6.20 10.14
N GLY A 512 -1.88 -6.07 9.58
CA GLY A 512 -1.05 -7.19 9.14
C GLY A 512 -1.40 -7.74 7.75
N GLU A 513 -2.42 -7.20 7.09
CA GLU A 513 -2.68 -7.39 5.66
C GLU A 513 -2.12 -6.19 4.88
N PHE A 514 -1.77 -6.39 3.61
CA PHE A 514 -1.21 -5.35 2.76
C PHE A 514 -2.00 -5.21 1.46
N LEU A 515 -2.21 -4.00 0.97
CA LEU A 515 -2.85 -3.76 -0.32
C LEU A 515 -1.87 -3.04 -1.24
N THR A 516 -1.35 -3.75 -2.24
CA THR A 516 -0.34 -3.22 -3.17
C THR A 516 0.89 -2.63 -2.46
N PRO A 517 1.55 -3.39 -1.57
CA PRO A 517 2.75 -2.91 -0.88
C PRO A 517 3.89 -2.75 -1.89
N TRP A 518 4.55 -1.60 -1.87
CA TRP A 518 5.38 -1.14 -2.98
C TRP A 518 6.86 -1.02 -2.65
N GLY A 519 7.17 -0.53 -1.46
CA GLY A 519 8.55 -0.36 -0.99
C GLY A 519 8.73 -0.98 0.38
N LEU A 520 9.95 -1.42 0.68
CA LEU A 520 10.29 -1.92 2.01
C LEU A 520 11.71 -1.51 2.42
N THR A 521 11.93 -1.46 3.72
CA THR A 521 13.28 -1.30 4.26
C THR A 521 13.37 -1.94 5.63
N VAL A 522 14.57 -2.24 6.08
CA VAL A 522 14.85 -2.81 7.39
C VAL A 522 15.94 -1.99 8.06
N ASN A 523 15.74 -1.65 9.34
CA ASN A 523 16.73 -0.90 10.11
C ASN A 523 17.71 -1.81 10.85
N SER A 524 18.65 -1.19 11.56
CA SER A 524 19.66 -1.87 12.37
C SER A 524 19.11 -2.74 13.52
N LYS A 525 17.81 -2.64 13.83
CA LYS A 525 17.11 -3.35 14.90
C LYS A 525 16.19 -4.46 14.38
N ASP A 526 16.36 -4.88 13.12
CA ASP A 526 15.50 -5.84 12.40
C ASP A 526 14.02 -5.39 12.34
N GLN A 527 13.75 -4.09 12.48
CA GLN A 527 12.40 -3.56 12.28
C GLN A 527 12.17 -3.34 10.78
N VAL A 528 11.09 -3.91 10.27
CA VAL A 528 10.73 -3.84 8.85
C VAL A 528 9.70 -2.72 8.66
N PHE A 529 9.95 -1.85 7.70
CA PHE A 529 9.01 -0.82 7.28
C PHE A 529 8.52 -1.16 5.88
N VAL A 530 7.21 -1.00 5.65
CA VAL A 530 6.55 -1.29 4.38
C VAL A 530 5.74 -0.07 3.97
N ALA A 531 5.92 0.39 2.74
CA ALA A 531 5.03 1.34 2.08
C ALA A 531 3.83 0.58 1.53
N ASP A 532 2.76 0.52 2.31
CA ASP A 532 1.50 -0.12 1.93
C ASP A 532 0.64 0.86 1.12
N THR A 533 1.06 1.07 -0.14
CA THR A 533 0.57 2.15 -1.01
C THR A 533 -0.94 2.13 -1.19
N GLY A 534 -1.54 0.95 -1.37
CA GLY A 534 -2.98 0.83 -1.63
C GLY A 534 -3.82 1.12 -0.40
N ASN A 535 -3.33 0.79 0.79
CA ASN A 535 -3.95 1.17 2.05
C ASN A 535 -3.57 2.59 2.50
N ARG A 536 -2.65 3.26 1.79
CA ARG A 536 -2.14 4.60 2.12
C ARG A 536 -1.51 4.66 3.51
N LEU A 537 -0.83 3.58 3.89
CA LEU A 537 -0.22 3.40 5.20
C LEU A 537 1.28 3.12 5.06
N ILE A 538 2.03 3.65 6.02
CA ILE A 538 3.35 3.13 6.36
C ILE A 538 3.11 2.11 7.47
N VAL A 539 3.63 0.90 7.31
CA VAL A 539 3.52 -0.18 8.28
C VAL A 539 4.91 -0.49 8.83
N LYS A 540 5.08 -0.42 10.15
CA LYS A 540 6.28 -0.80 10.89
C LYS A 540 6.01 -2.10 11.65
N LEU A 541 6.77 -3.13 11.31
CA LEU A 541 6.75 -4.45 11.89
C LEU A 541 7.95 -4.59 12.83
N ILE A 542 7.69 -4.97 14.08
CA ILE A 542 8.69 -5.09 15.13
C ILE A 542 8.77 -6.58 15.52
N PRO A 543 9.93 -7.23 15.42
CA PRO A 543 10.13 -8.64 15.75
C PRO A 543 9.63 -9.01 17.15
#